data_AF-A0A7X7AR89-F1
#
_entry.id   AF-A0A7X7AR89-F1
#
_cell.length_a   1.000
_cell.length_b   1.000
_cell.length_c   1.000
_cell.angle_alpha   90.00
_cell.angle_beta   90.00
_cell.angle_gamma   90.00
#
_symmetry.space_group_name_H-M   'P 1'
#
loop_
_entity.id
_entity.type
_entity.pdbx_description
1 polymer ?
#
loop_
_entity_poly.entity_id
_entity_poly.type
_entity_poly.pdbx_seq_one_letter_code
_entity_poly.pdbx_strand_id
1 'polypeptide(L)'
;IVSLRITRGPVLSSAYGEMVGEDIGYLEISSFSLQTGEEVKYYLEEMANLGATKLIIDVRDNGGGYLSTLNQIASFFLEEEDIVIIEQFRDGNEVVTYSNGEVFENFEEIVMLANEYSASASEVLTAALKDNLDIKVVGVTTYGKGTVQVTSKFDDGSALKYTTAQWLTPKGNQIHGIGIKPSVEMRLHEVFYQPTPTFEEGEPQSFKVDSVSESIIYVQYALDFLGYTVDRYDGYFSEATNQALIQYQKDLQMRTDGIVNAGLISSLSSSIVREWHLNSEIHDVQYQMALELISH
;
A
#
# COMPACT_ATOMS: atom_id res chain seq x y z
N ILE A 1 -30.78 14.36 28.17
CA ILE A 1 -30.25 13.48 27.11
C ILE A 1 -29.91 14.40 25.94
N VAL A 2 -28.62 14.68 25.73
CA VAL A 2 -28.18 15.47 24.57
C VAL A 2 -28.00 14.49 23.42
N SER A 3 -28.89 14.55 22.43
CA SER A 3 -28.73 13.75 21.21
C SER A 3 -27.87 14.52 20.22
N LEU A 4 -26.60 14.16 20.12
CA LEU A 4 -25.71 14.59 19.05
C LEU A 4 -26.09 13.82 17.78
N ARG A 5 -26.51 14.55 16.75
CA ARG A 5 -26.79 14.00 15.43
C ARG A 5 -25.49 14.10 14.63
N ILE A 6 -24.77 12.98 14.50
CA ILE A 6 -23.56 12.89 13.68
C ILE A 6 -24.00 12.50 12.26
N THR A 7 -23.66 13.33 11.28
CA THR A 7 -23.82 13.00 9.87
C THR A 7 -22.46 12.55 9.35
N ARG A 8 -22.29 11.27 8.99
CA ARG A 8 -21.10 10.83 8.24
C ARG A 8 -21.20 11.41 6.83
N GLY A 9 -20.38 12.43 6.54
CA GLY A 9 -20.05 12.81 5.17
C GLY A 9 -18.85 11.98 4.70
N PRO A 10 -18.70 11.71 3.39
CA PRO A 10 -17.45 11.19 2.87
C PRO A 10 -16.38 12.28 3.05
N VAL A 11 -15.50 12.12 4.02
CA VAL A 11 -14.19 12.78 3.96
C VAL A 11 -13.34 11.82 3.17
N LEU A 12 -13.14 12.10 1.88
CA LEU A 12 -12.08 11.46 1.11
C LEU A 12 -10.77 12.09 1.60
N SER A 13 -10.33 11.72 2.81
CA SER A 13 -9.03 12.13 3.34
C SER A 13 -7.98 11.34 2.56
N SER A 14 -7.08 12.05 1.89
CA SER A 14 -6.00 11.45 1.11
C SER A 14 -4.71 11.28 1.91
N ALA A 15 -4.67 11.85 3.12
CA ALA A 15 -3.69 11.56 4.14
C ALA A 15 -4.35 11.38 5.52
N TYR A 16 -3.65 10.67 6.40
CA TYR A 16 -3.98 10.49 7.81
C TYR A 16 -2.68 10.52 8.62
N GLY A 17 -2.71 11.10 9.82
CA GLY A 17 -1.55 11.06 10.71
C GLY A 17 -1.92 11.01 12.18
N GLU A 18 -1.04 10.41 12.97
CA GLU A 18 -1.17 10.27 14.42
C GLU A 18 0.19 10.14 15.12
N MET A 19 0.22 10.40 16.43
CA MET A 19 1.37 10.06 17.27
C MET A 19 1.36 8.58 17.63
N VAL A 20 2.51 7.95 17.52
CA VAL A 20 2.77 6.57 17.95
C VAL A 20 3.85 6.60 19.02
N GLY A 21 3.47 6.38 20.28
CA GLY A 21 4.42 6.56 21.39
C GLY A 21 4.63 8.03 21.76
N GLU A 22 5.82 8.37 22.25
CA GLU A 22 6.11 9.72 22.77
C GLU A 22 6.72 10.66 21.71
N ASP A 23 7.53 10.14 20.78
CA ASP A 23 8.35 10.93 19.84
C ASP A 23 8.25 10.50 18.36
N ILE A 24 7.40 9.52 18.02
CA ILE A 24 7.23 9.03 16.65
C ILE A 24 5.87 9.48 16.10
N GLY A 25 5.88 10.11 14.93
CA GLY A 25 4.70 10.33 14.10
C GLY A 25 4.50 9.21 13.09
N TYR A 26 3.26 8.88 12.79
CA TYR A 26 2.87 8.04 11.67
C TYR A 26 2.05 8.87 10.68
N LEU A 27 2.42 8.82 9.40
CA LEU A 27 1.75 9.52 8.31
C LEU A 27 1.44 8.55 7.17
N GLU A 28 0.16 8.26 6.97
CA GLU A 28 -0.33 7.53 5.81
C GLU A 28 -0.72 8.52 4.69
N ILE A 29 -0.28 8.22 3.47
CA ILE A 29 -0.69 8.93 2.26
C ILE A 29 -1.34 7.90 1.34
N SER A 30 -2.66 7.98 1.16
CA SER A 30 -3.43 7.00 0.37
C SER A 30 -3.57 7.39 -1.11
N SER A 31 -3.38 8.67 -1.44
CA SER A 31 -3.32 9.18 -2.82
C SER A 31 -2.69 10.56 -2.88
N PHE A 32 -2.17 10.97 -4.05
CA PHE A 32 -1.67 12.34 -4.28
C PHE A 32 -2.74 13.18 -4.99
N SER A 33 -3.80 13.54 -4.27
CA SER A 33 -4.88 14.42 -4.75
C SER A 33 -4.49 15.91 -4.64
N LEU A 34 -5.34 16.82 -5.12
CA LEU A 34 -5.03 18.26 -5.06
C LEU A 34 -5.00 18.81 -3.62
N GLN A 35 -5.68 18.16 -2.67
CA GLN A 35 -5.74 18.58 -1.27
C GLN A 35 -4.69 17.90 -0.38
N THR A 36 -4.09 16.80 -0.84
CA THR A 36 -3.20 15.97 -0.01
C THR A 36 -2.01 16.74 0.55
N GLY A 37 -1.44 17.69 -0.21
CA GLY A 37 -0.31 18.47 0.26
C GLY A 37 -0.64 19.27 1.54
N GLU A 38 -1.83 19.89 1.59
CA GLU A 38 -2.30 20.61 2.76
C GLU A 38 -2.65 19.67 3.92
N GLU A 39 -3.25 18.50 3.62
CA GLU A 39 -3.54 17.47 4.64
C GLU A 39 -2.26 16.94 5.29
N VAL A 40 -1.24 16.62 4.47
CA VAL A 40 0.07 16.18 4.96
C VAL A 40 0.72 17.26 5.80
N LYS A 41 0.75 18.51 5.31
CA LYS A 41 1.32 19.64 6.06
C LYS A 41 0.67 19.79 7.43
N TYR A 42 -0.67 19.74 7.47
CA TYR A 42 -1.41 19.78 8.72
C TYR A 42 -0.97 18.69 9.70
N TYR A 43 -0.90 17.42 9.26
CA TYR A 43 -0.47 16.34 10.15
C TYR A 43 0.98 16.45 10.60
N LEU A 44 1.90 16.88 9.72
CA LEU A 44 3.29 17.13 10.08
C LEU A 44 3.41 18.24 11.14
N GLU A 45 2.69 19.35 10.99
CA GLU A 45 2.65 20.44 11.98
C GLU A 45 2.08 19.97 13.32
N GLU A 46 0.98 19.23 13.32
CA GLU A 46 0.36 18.70 14.55
C GLU A 46 1.29 17.73 15.29
N MET A 47 1.92 16.79 14.58
CA MET A 47 2.87 15.84 15.19
C MET A 47 4.12 16.54 15.70
N ALA A 48 4.67 17.51 14.96
CA ALA A 48 5.80 18.32 15.40
C ALA A 48 5.47 19.10 16.69
N ASN A 49 4.28 19.70 16.77
CA ASN A 49 3.81 20.40 17.97
C ASN A 49 3.61 19.48 19.18
N LEU A 50 3.31 18.20 18.94
CA LEU A 50 3.21 17.16 19.96
C LEU A 50 4.57 16.56 20.36
N GLY A 51 5.66 16.97 19.69
CA GLY A 51 7.02 16.57 20.02
C GLY A 51 7.58 15.42 19.20
N ALA A 52 6.96 15.07 18.07
CA ALA A 52 7.51 14.07 17.16
C ALA A 52 8.86 14.52 16.59
N THR A 53 9.88 13.70 16.80
CA THR A 53 11.20 13.85 16.16
C THR A 53 11.48 12.79 15.13
N LYS A 54 10.61 11.78 15.03
CA LYS A 54 10.73 10.62 14.15
C LYS A 54 9.45 10.46 13.34
N LEU A 55 9.55 9.96 12.12
CA LEU A 55 8.39 9.81 11.24
C LEU A 55 8.40 8.49 10.48
N ILE A 56 7.29 7.76 10.56
CA ILE A 56 6.98 6.68 9.63
C ILE A 56 6.04 7.23 8.56
N ILE A 57 6.45 7.12 7.29
CA ILE A 57 5.61 7.48 6.14
C ILE A 57 5.10 6.21 5.47
N ASP A 58 3.79 6.03 5.36
CA ASP A 58 3.17 4.90 4.70
C ASP A 58 2.57 5.29 3.35
N VAL A 59 3.10 4.68 2.28
CA VAL A 59 2.58 4.81 0.91
C VAL A 59 2.15 3.46 0.33
N ARG A 60 1.95 2.44 1.17
CA ARG A 60 1.35 1.15 0.78
C ARG A 60 -0.04 1.39 0.18
N ASP A 61 -0.37 0.63 -0.85
CA ASP A 61 -1.66 0.72 -1.57
C ASP A 61 -1.95 2.07 -2.24
N ASN A 62 -0.97 2.99 -2.28
CA ASN A 62 -1.10 4.27 -2.94
C ASN A 62 -0.64 4.20 -4.41
N GLY A 63 -1.60 4.21 -5.33
CA GLY A 63 -1.36 4.19 -6.78
C GLY A 63 -0.79 5.50 -7.39
N GLY A 64 -0.53 6.50 -6.56
CA GLY A 64 0.07 7.78 -6.90
C GLY A 64 -0.96 8.91 -7.06
N GLY A 65 -0.70 9.83 -7.99
CA GLY A 65 -1.57 10.98 -8.25
C GLY A 65 -0.81 12.12 -8.93
N TYR A 66 -1.11 13.36 -8.56
CA TYR A 66 -0.55 14.55 -9.19
C TYR A 66 0.93 14.78 -8.83
N LEU A 67 1.76 15.00 -9.85
CA LEU A 67 3.17 15.36 -9.69
C LEU A 67 3.37 16.67 -8.90
N SER A 68 2.46 17.62 -9.05
CA SER A 68 2.51 18.88 -8.28
C SER A 68 2.36 18.65 -6.77
N THR A 69 1.40 17.80 -6.39
CA THR A 69 1.16 17.42 -4.99
C THR A 69 2.35 16.65 -4.44
N LEU A 70 2.90 15.72 -5.24
CA LEU A 70 4.13 15.02 -4.90
C LEU A 70 5.29 16.00 -4.66
N ASN A 71 5.51 16.97 -5.53
CA ASN A 71 6.60 17.93 -5.36
C ASN A 71 6.43 18.77 -4.09
N GLN A 72 5.19 19.19 -3.81
CA GLN A 72 4.85 19.88 -2.56
C GLN A 72 5.20 19.02 -1.34
N ILE A 73 4.76 17.76 -1.32
CA ILE A 73 5.02 16.84 -0.19
C ILE A 73 6.52 16.54 -0.06
N ALA A 74 7.23 16.29 -1.16
CA ALA A 74 8.67 16.06 -1.13
C ALA A 74 9.42 17.28 -0.57
N SER A 75 8.93 18.50 -0.85
CA SER A 75 9.53 19.74 -0.34
C SER A 75 9.41 19.91 1.18
N PHE A 76 8.55 19.13 1.86
CA PHE A 76 8.48 19.12 3.32
C PHE A 76 9.64 18.38 3.98
N PHE A 77 10.45 17.66 3.19
CA PHE A 77 11.56 16.84 3.69
C PHE A 77 12.90 17.17 3.01
N LEU A 78 12.87 17.75 1.82
CA LEU A 78 14.05 17.99 0.99
C LEU A 78 14.38 19.48 0.92
N GLU A 79 15.67 19.79 0.96
CA GLU A 79 16.17 21.17 0.87
C GLU A 79 15.85 21.80 -0.49
N GLU A 80 15.91 23.13 -0.57
CA GLU A 80 15.83 23.82 -1.86
C GLU A 80 16.94 23.30 -2.80
N GLU A 81 16.61 23.09 -4.08
CA GLU A 81 17.51 22.52 -5.12
C GLU A 81 17.83 21.02 -4.98
N ASP A 82 17.30 20.31 -3.98
CA ASP A 82 17.32 18.84 -4.00
C ASP A 82 16.48 18.32 -5.17
N ILE A 83 17.01 17.32 -5.89
CA ILE A 83 16.31 16.73 -7.03
C ILE A 83 15.19 15.82 -6.50
N VAL A 84 13.96 16.06 -6.96
CA VAL A 84 12.81 15.19 -6.68
C VAL A 84 12.67 14.13 -7.76
N ILE A 85 12.75 14.54 -9.03
CA ILE A 85 12.59 13.63 -10.17
C ILE A 85 13.25 14.20 -11.43
N ILE A 86 13.72 13.30 -12.29
CA ILE A 86 14.20 13.64 -13.63
C ILE A 86 13.26 13.00 -14.66
N GLU A 87 12.71 13.81 -15.56
CA GLU A 87 11.94 13.38 -16.73
C GLU A 87 12.85 13.31 -17.96
N GLN A 88 13.15 12.11 -18.44
CA GLN A 88 13.97 11.90 -19.63
C GLN A 88 13.09 11.61 -20.85
N PHE A 89 13.21 12.45 -21.88
CA PHE A 89 12.48 12.36 -23.13
C PHE A 89 13.21 11.49 -24.16
N ARG A 90 12.49 11.09 -25.21
CA ARG A 90 13.01 10.20 -26.26
C ARG A 90 14.23 10.75 -27.01
N ASP A 91 14.34 12.07 -27.13
CA ASP A 91 15.47 12.76 -27.77
C ASP A 91 16.69 12.90 -26.85
N GLY A 92 16.60 12.40 -25.61
CA GLY A 92 17.64 12.48 -24.59
C GLY A 92 17.60 13.78 -23.77
N ASN A 93 16.66 14.69 -24.04
CA ASN A 93 16.49 15.88 -23.20
C ASN A 93 15.96 15.46 -21.83
N GLU A 94 16.43 16.16 -20.79
CA GLU A 94 16.02 15.94 -19.40
C GLU A 94 15.40 17.21 -18.83
N VAL A 95 14.29 17.04 -18.12
CA VAL A 95 13.68 18.07 -17.29
C VAL A 95 13.82 17.62 -15.85
N VAL A 96 14.48 18.44 -15.04
CA VAL A 96 14.70 18.16 -13.61
C VAL A 96 13.68 18.95 -12.81
N THR A 97 12.97 18.26 -11.92
CA THR A 97 12.11 18.90 -10.91
C THR A 97 12.87 18.95 -9.58
N TYR A 98 12.96 20.14 -9.02
CA TYR A 98 13.61 20.41 -7.74
C TYR A 98 12.59 20.67 -6.64
N SER A 99 12.99 20.36 -5.41
CA SER A 99 12.28 20.73 -4.19
C SER A 99 12.27 22.25 -4.01
N ASN A 100 11.19 22.76 -3.41
CA ASN A 100 11.05 24.17 -3.04
C ASN A 100 11.62 24.49 -1.65
N GLY A 101 12.07 23.51 -0.87
CA GLY A 101 12.68 23.73 0.45
C GLY A 101 11.73 24.28 1.54
N GLU A 102 10.72 23.50 1.94
CA GLU A 102 9.82 23.78 3.08
C GLU A 102 10.03 22.74 4.21
N VAL A 103 11.30 22.46 4.52
CA VAL A 103 11.70 21.32 5.36
C VAL A 103 11.15 21.41 6.79
N PHE A 104 10.55 20.32 7.25
CA PHE A 104 10.19 20.11 8.64
C PHE A 104 11.39 19.57 9.44
N GLU A 105 12.19 20.51 9.94
CA GLU A 105 13.45 20.26 10.67
C GLU A 105 13.32 19.40 11.93
N ASN A 106 12.10 19.22 12.45
CA ASN A 106 11.88 18.41 13.65
C ASN A 106 12.05 16.91 13.39
N PHE A 107 11.83 16.43 12.16
CA PHE A 107 11.90 15.00 11.85
C PHE A 107 13.35 14.59 11.51
N GLU A 108 14.09 14.21 12.53
CA GLU A 108 15.50 13.80 12.44
C GLU A 108 15.69 12.42 11.82
N GLU A 109 14.66 11.56 11.92
CA GLU A 109 14.69 10.20 11.38
C GLU A 109 13.38 9.85 10.68
N ILE A 110 13.50 9.27 9.48
CA ILE A 110 12.36 8.90 8.64
C ILE A 110 12.52 7.45 8.17
N VAL A 111 11.46 6.67 8.33
CA VAL A 111 11.30 5.34 7.74
C VAL A 111 10.07 5.33 6.85
N MET A 112 10.13 4.65 5.70
CA MET A 112 9.00 4.57 4.77
C MET A 112 8.51 3.13 4.60
N LEU A 113 7.20 2.95 4.54
CA LEU A 113 6.52 1.71 4.17
C LEU A 113 6.06 1.79 2.71
N ALA A 114 6.35 0.77 1.92
CA ALA A 114 5.94 0.66 0.53
C ALA A 114 5.65 -0.79 0.13
N ASN A 115 4.73 -0.99 -0.82
CA ASN A 115 4.36 -2.31 -1.32
C ASN A 115 4.19 -2.32 -2.84
N GLU A 116 3.78 -3.46 -3.40
CA GLU A 116 3.61 -3.67 -4.84
C GLU A 116 2.54 -2.79 -5.49
N TYR A 117 1.68 -2.16 -4.69
CA TYR A 117 0.64 -1.24 -5.12
C TYR A 117 1.05 0.23 -4.97
N SER A 118 2.16 0.52 -4.27
CA SER A 118 2.81 1.82 -4.30
C SER A 118 3.28 2.09 -5.73
N ALA A 119 2.66 3.06 -6.40
CA ALA A 119 2.92 3.32 -7.81
C ALA A 119 3.07 4.81 -8.11
N SER A 120 3.75 5.11 -9.20
CA SER A 120 3.80 6.45 -9.77
C SER A 120 4.34 7.49 -8.77
N ALA A 121 3.52 8.45 -8.34
CA ALA A 121 3.96 9.50 -7.42
C ALA A 121 4.51 8.93 -6.09
N SER A 122 3.95 7.82 -5.59
CA SER A 122 4.45 7.12 -4.40
C SER A 122 5.88 6.65 -4.61
N GLU A 123 6.19 6.08 -5.78
CA GLU A 123 7.53 5.59 -6.11
C GLU A 123 8.54 6.73 -6.23
N VAL A 124 8.10 7.87 -6.78
CA VAL A 124 8.95 9.06 -6.87
C VAL A 124 9.21 9.64 -5.50
N LEU A 125 8.21 9.71 -4.60
CA LEU A 125 8.43 10.15 -3.21
C LEU A 125 9.42 9.22 -2.51
N THR A 126 9.21 7.90 -2.60
CA THR A 126 10.12 6.89 -2.05
C THR A 126 11.53 7.05 -2.59
N ALA A 127 11.69 7.22 -3.90
CA ALA A 127 12.99 7.41 -4.52
C ALA A 127 13.65 8.73 -4.11
N ALA A 128 12.89 9.83 -4.05
CA ALA A 128 13.39 11.14 -3.70
C ALA A 128 13.93 11.18 -2.26
N LEU A 129 13.18 10.66 -1.29
CA LEU A 129 13.64 10.60 0.10
C LEU A 129 14.77 9.60 0.27
N LYS A 130 14.69 8.41 -0.37
CA LYS A 130 15.75 7.41 -0.28
C LYS A 130 17.07 7.89 -0.89
N ASP A 131 17.03 8.59 -2.02
CA ASP A 131 18.26 8.99 -2.70
C ASP A 131 18.93 10.20 -2.06
N ASN A 132 18.14 11.18 -1.57
CA ASN A 132 18.66 12.41 -0.95
C ASN A 132 18.96 12.25 0.55
N LEU A 133 18.13 11.50 1.29
CA LEU A 133 18.23 11.40 2.76
C LEU A 133 18.69 10.03 3.27
N ASP A 134 18.91 9.05 2.39
CA ASP A 134 19.29 7.66 2.74
C ASP A 134 18.31 6.94 3.71
N ILE A 135 17.02 7.31 3.67
CA ILE A 135 15.99 6.70 4.53
C ILE A 135 15.87 5.19 4.30
N LYS A 136 15.41 4.46 5.33
CA LYS A 136 15.06 3.05 5.18
C LYS A 136 13.66 2.91 4.60
N VAL A 137 13.54 2.05 3.60
CA VAL A 137 12.26 1.65 3.02
C VAL A 137 11.99 0.20 3.42
N VAL A 138 10.82 -0.07 3.97
CA VAL A 138 10.39 -1.36 4.50
C VAL A 138 9.19 -1.85 3.69
N GLY A 139 9.18 -3.14 3.37
CA GLY A 139 8.06 -3.78 2.67
C GLY A 139 8.51 -4.58 1.47
N VAL A 140 7.87 -4.41 0.31
CA VAL A 140 8.22 -5.11 -0.93
C VAL A 140 8.47 -4.13 -2.08
N THR A 141 9.03 -4.62 -3.19
CA THR A 141 9.31 -3.78 -4.36
C THR A 141 8.03 -3.13 -4.88
N THR A 142 8.11 -1.84 -5.18
CA THR A 142 6.98 -1.05 -5.68
C THR A 142 6.58 -1.42 -7.11
N TYR A 143 5.46 -0.88 -7.59
CA TYR A 143 4.80 -1.30 -8.83
C TYR A 143 5.66 -1.19 -10.11
N GLY A 144 6.51 -0.17 -10.24
CA GLY A 144 7.35 0.08 -11.43
C GLY A 144 6.71 0.97 -12.49
N LYS A 145 5.88 1.96 -12.10
CA LYS A 145 5.28 2.93 -13.02
C LYS A 145 6.14 4.20 -13.11
N GLY A 146 7.21 4.11 -13.88
CA GLY A 146 8.15 5.21 -14.13
C GLY A 146 7.95 5.94 -15.46
N THR A 147 6.73 6.25 -15.90
CA THR A 147 6.49 6.89 -17.21
C THR A 147 5.51 8.05 -17.13
N VAL A 148 5.80 9.13 -17.86
CA VAL A 148 4.93 10.28 -18.06
C VAL A 148 4.00 10.01 -19.23
N GLN A 149 2.70 10.17 -19.01
CA GLN A 149 1.70 10.04 -20.07
C GLN A 149 0.98 11.36 -20.29
N VAL A 150 0.85 11.75 -21.56
CA VAL A 150 0.11 12.94 -22.01
C VAL A 150 -1.13 12.49 -22.76
N THR A 151 -2.23 13.22 -22.57
CA THR A 151 -3.47 13.03 -23.31
C THR A 151 -3.66 14.18 -24.29
N SER A 152 -3.51 13.90 -25.59
CA SER A 152 -3.84 14.85 -26.66
C SER A 152 -5.28 14.66 -27.08
N LYS A 153 -6.10 15.72 -26.99
CA LYS A 153 -7.49 15.73 -27.43
C LYS A 153 -7.58 16.23 -28.87
N PHE A 154 -8.43 15.62 -29.68
CA PHE A 154 -8.71 16.02 -31.06
C PHE A 154 -10.05 16.76 -31.14
N ASP A 155 -10.25 17.51 -32.22
CA ASP A 155 -11.45 18.34 -32.44
C ASP A 155 -12.75 17.52 -32.55
N ASP A 156 -12.64 16.24 -32.91
CA ASP A 156 -13.77 15.30 -33.00
C ASP A 156 -14.17 14.71 -31.63
N GLY A 157 -13.50 15.13 -30.55
CA GLY A 157 -13.73 14.65 -29.19
C GLY A 157 -12.98 13.37 -28.83
N SER A 158 -12.25 12.76 -29.77
CA SER A 158 -11.36 11.64 -29.46
C SER A 158 -10.11 12.12 -28.72
N ALA A 159 -9.41 11.19 -28.06
CA ALA A 159 -8.16 11.48 -27.36
C ALA A 159 -7.14 10.35 -27.52
N LEU A 160 -5.87 10.72 -27.68
CA LEU A 160 -4.73 9.80 -27.66
C LEU A 160 -3.96 10.00 -26.36
N LYS A 161 -3.86 8.94 -25.57
CA LYS A 161 -2.98 8.88 -24.41
C LYS A 161 -1.70 8.14 -24.80
N TYR A 162 -0.55 8.77 -24.62
CA TYR A 162 0.74 8.19 -25.00
C TYR A 162 1.84 8.60 -24.02
N THR A 163 2.86 7.75 -23.92
CA THR A 163 4.05 8.00 -23.09
C THR A 163 4.99 8.98 -23.78
N THR A 164 5.41 10.02 -23.06
CA THR A 164 6.31 11.06 -23.60
C THR A 164 7.71 11.04 -22.99
N ALA A 165 7.81 10.57 -21.74
CA ALA A 165 9.07 10.53 -21.00
C ALA A 165 9.07 9.36 -20.01
N GLN A 166 10.27 9.02 -19.53
CA GLN A 166 10.46 8.12 -18.40
C GLN A 166 10.96 8.92 -17.18
N TRP A 167 10.61 8.44 -16.00
CA TRP A 167 11.07 8.95 -14.73
C TRP A 167 12.34 8.25 -14.28
N LEU A 168 13.33 9.06 -13.92
CA LEU A 168 14.56 8.61 -13.27
C LEU A 168 14.62 9.17 -11.85
N THR A 169 15.13 8.36 -10.91
CA THR A 169 15.37 8.79 -9.52
C THR A 169 16.39 9.94 -9.47
N PRO A 170 16.57 10.62 -8.33
CA PRO A 170 17.60 11.67 -8.20
C PRO A 170 19.01 11.20 -8.58
N LYS A 171 19.33 9.92 -8.37
CA LYS A 171 20.60 9.29 -8.80
C LYS A 171 20.59 8.78 -10.25
N GLY A 172 19.56 9.07 -11.03
CA GLY A 172 19.44 8.69 -12.45
C GLY A 172 19.00 7.25 -12.70
N ASN A 173 18.47 6.53 -11.70
CA ASN A 173 18.04 5.14 -11.87
C ASN A 173 16.66 5.06 -12.51
N GLN A 174 16.41 4.04 -13.35
CA GLN A 174 15.10 3.82 -13.96
C GLN A 174 14.12 3.20 -12.96
N ILE A 175 12.87 3.68 -13.00
CA ILE A 175 11.76 3.14 -12.20
C ILE A 175 10.89 2.18 -13.05
N HIS A 176 10.76 2.45 -14.35
CA HIS A 176 9.79 1.75 -15.19
C HIS A 176 10.08 0.25 -15.34
N GLY A 177 9.12 -0.60 -14.98
CA GLY A 177 9.23 -2.06 -15.03
C GLY A 177 10.15 -2.68 -13.98
N ILE A 178 10.71 -1.85 -13.08
CA ILE A 178 11.64 -2.27 -12.02
C ILE A 178 11.06 -2.00 -10.63
N GLY A 179 10.50 -0.81 -10.43
CA GLY A 179 10.09 -0.33 -9.12
C GLY A 179 11.26 0.10 -8.23
N ILE A 180 10.94 0.50 -7.01
CA ILE A 180 11.88 0.87 -5.95
C ILE A 180 12.01 -0.32 -5.01
N LYS A 181 13.22 -0.89 -4.96
CA LYS A 181 13.52 -1.99 -4.04
C LYS A 181 13.57 -1.47 -2.60
N PRO A 182 12.93 -2.14 -1.62
CA PRO A 182 13.03 -1.76 -0.22
C PRO A 182 14.46 -1.97 0.30
N SER A 183 14.82 -1.20 1.33
CA SER A 183 16.05 -1.40 2.10
C SER A 183 15.93 -2.65 2.99
N VAL A 184 14.72 -2.93 3.49
CA VAL A 184 14.38 -4.13 4.25
C VAL A 184 13.18 -4.81 3.58
N GLU A 185 13.44 -5.94 2.92
CA GLU A 185 12.40 -6.73 2.26
C GLU A 185 11.64 -7.58 3.27
N MET A 186 10.32 -7.46 3.26
CA MET A 186 9.44 -8.13 4.20
C MET A 186 8.03 -8.24 3.62
N ARG A 187 7.57 -9.49 3.52
CA ARG A 187 6.26 -9.83 2.99
C ARG A 187 5.26 -9.99 4.12
N LEU A 188 4.01 -9.59 3.86
CA LEU A 188 2.90 -9.96 4.73
C LEU A 188 2.58 -11.46 4.57
N HIS A 189 1.57 -11.94 5.30
CA HIS A 189 1.07 -13.30 5.14
C HIS A 189 0.66 -13.57 3.67
N GLU A 190 0.90 -14.78 3.16
CA GLU A 190 0.71 -15.11 1.74
C GLU A 190 -0.73 -14.93 1.24
N VAL A 191 -1.72 -14.89 2.15
CA VAL A 191 -3.12 -14.60 1.85
C VAL A 191 -3.31 -13.25 1.14
N PHE A 192 -2.48 -12.24 1.43
CA PHE A 192 -2.57 -10.90 0.82
C PHE A 192 -2.04 -10.85 -0.61
N TYR A 193 -1.32 -11.89 -1.04
CA TYR A 193 -0.79 -12.02 -2.40
C TYR A 193 -1.59 -13.02 -3.24
N GLN A 194 -2.64 -13.63 -2.68
CA GLN A 194 -3.53 -14.52 -3.42
C GLN A 194 -4.70 -13.73 -4.03
N PRO A 195 -5.03 -13.96 -5.32
CA PRO A 195 -6.23 -13.37 -5.90
C PRO A 195 -7.47 -13.93 -5.21
N THR A 196 -8.42 -13.05 -4.87
CA THR A 196 -9.72 -13.50 -4.35
C THR A 196 -10.46 -14.29 -5.44
N PRO A 197 -10.82 -15.56 -5.21
CA PRO A 197 -11.44 -16.38 -6.23
C PRO A 197 -12.80 -15.83 -6.71
N THR A 198 -13.03 -15.84 -8.02
CA THR A 198 -14.31 -15.56 -8.66
C THR A 198 -14.91 -16.84 -9.22
N PHE A 199 -16.25 -16.93 -9.23
CA PHE A 199 -16.99 -18.07 -9.79
C PHE A 199 -17.76 -17.59 -11.00
N GLU A 200 -17.18 -17.75 -12.19
CA GLU A 200 -17.77 -17.32 -13.46
C GLU A 200 -18.80 -18.34 -13.98
N GLU A 201 -19.68 -17.87 -14.87
CA GLU A 201 -20.68 -18.74 -15.50
C GLU A 201 -19.99 -19.74 -16.43
N GLY A 202 -20.17 -21.04 -16.15
CA GLY A 202 -19.56 -22.14 -16.91
C GLY A 202 -18.43 -22.87 -16.18
N GLU A 203 -17.90 -22.32 -15.08
CA GLU A 203 -16.87 -22.94 -14.25
C GLU A 203 -17.47 -23.75 -13.07
N PRO A 204 -16.72 -24.68 -12.45
CA PRO A 204 -17.16 -25.36 -11.23
C PRO A 204 -17.53 -24.36 -10.13
N GLN A 205 -18.81 -24.38 -9.73
CA GLN A 205 -19.36 -23.45 -8.74
C GLN A 205 -19.03 -23.84 -7.30
N SER A 206 -18.41 -25.00 -7.11
CA SER A 206 -18.02 -25.48 -5.79
C SER A 206 -16.93 -26.55 -5.84
N PHE A 207 -16.10 -26.62 -4.80
CA PHE A 207 -15.09 -27.65 -4.60
C PHE A 207 -15.31 -28.39 -3.28
N LYS A 208 -14.89 -29.65 -3.25
CA LYS A 208 -14.98 -30.57 -2.10
C LYS A 208 -13.67 -31.35 -1.95
N VAL A 209 -13.52 -32.13 -0.89
CA VAL A 209 -12.36 -33.02 -0.70
C VAL A 209 -12.00 -33.77 -1.99
N ASP A 210 -10.71 -33.91 -2.25
CA ASP A 210 -10.08 -34.45 -3.46
C ASP A 210 -10.10 -33.54 -4.70
N SER A 211 -10.63 -32.31 -4.60
CA SER A 211 -10.51 -31.31 -5.67
C SER A 211 -9.13 -30.66 -5.70
N VAL A 212 -8.72 -30.17 -6.88
CA VAL A 212 -7.54 -29.30 -7.04
C VAL A 212 -7.97 -28.00 -7.73
N SER A 213 -7.67 -26.84 -7.15
CA SER A 213 -8.05 -25.54 -7.70
C SER A 213 -7.22 -24.41 -7.06
N GLU A 214 -7.01 -23.32 -7.79
CA GLU A 214 -6.46 -22.07 -7.23
C GLU A 214 -7.36 -21.50 -6.13
N SER A 215 -8.68 -21.74 -6.20
CA SER A 215 -9.59 -21.34 -5.12
C SER A 215 -9.26 -22.04 -3.80
N ILE A 216 -8.71 -23.25 -3.85
CA ILE A 216 -8.31 -24.00 -2.65
C ILE A 216 -7.00 -23.44 -2.09
N ILE A 217 -6.08 -22.95 -2.93
CA ILE A 217 -4.86 -22.24 -2.47
C ILE A 217 -5.26 -21.04 -1.61
N TYR A 218 -6.20 -20.22 -2.11
CA TYR A 218 -6.73 -19.09 -1.34
C TYR A 218 -7.34 -19.55 0.00
N VAL A 219 -8.17 -20.60 -0.01
CA VAL A 219 -8.78 -21.14 1.22
C VAL A 219 -7.72 -21.62 2.22
N GLN A 220 -6.66 -22.28 1.76
CA GLN A 220 -5.58 -22.77 2.61
C GLN A 220 -4.87 -21.62 3.33
N TYR A 221 -4.44 -20.60 2.59
CA TYR A 221 -3.83 -19.41 3.19
C TYR A 221 -4.80 -18.59 4.04
N ALA A 222 -6.07 -18.51 3.66
CA ALA A 222 -7.09 -17.81 4.43
C ALA A 222 -7.33 -18.48 5.79
N LEU A 223 -7.46 -19.80 5.81
CA LEU A 223 -7.64 -20.56 7.05
C LEU A 223 -6.41 -20.44 7.95
N ASP A 224 -5.21 -20.56 7.39
CA ASP A 224 -3.95 -20.40 8.12
C ASP A 224 -3.82 -19.01 8.78
N PHE A 225 -4.06 -17.95 8.00
CA PHE A 225 -4.05 -16.57 8.51
C PHE A 225 -5.04 -16.37 9.67
N LEU A 226 -6.21 -17.01 9.58
CA LEU A 226 -7.26 -16.96 10.60
C LEU A 226 -7.01 -17.91 11.78
N GLY A 227 -5.84 -18.57 11.84
CA GLY A 227 -5.41 -19.41 12.95
C GLY A 227 -5.90 -20.87 12.89
N TYR A 228 -6.45 -21.32 11.75
CA TYR A 228 -6.85 -22.70 11.55
C TYR A 228 -5.71 -23.49 10.90
N THR A 229 -5.29 -24.58 11.54
CA THR A 229 -4.17 -25.39 11.04
C THR A 229 -4.53 -26.10 9.74
N VAL A 230 -3.80 -25.78 8.67
CA VAL A 230 -3.83 -26.49 7.38
C VAL A 230 -2.55 -27.30 7.18
N ASP A 231 -2.61 -28.33 6.34
CA ASP A 231 -1.50 -29.26 6.09
C ASP A 231 -0.70 -28.93 4.82
N ARG A 232 -1.24 -28.06 3.95
CA ARG A 232 -0.69 -27.78 2.62
C ARG A 232 -1.25 -26.47 2.03
N TYR A 233 -0.58 -25.98 1.00
CA TYR A 233 -0.87 -24.72 0.30
C TYR A 233 -0.81 -24.85 -1.23
N ASP A 234 -0.94 -26.07 -1.75
CA ASP A 234 -0.75 -26.39 -3.17
C ASP A 234 -2.07 -26.52 -3.95
N GLY A 235 -3.19 -26.19 -3.32
CA GLY A 235 -4.50 -26.19 -3.97
C GLY A 235 -5.18 -27.56 -4.02
N TYR A 236 -4.58 -28.63 -3.51
CA TYR A 236 -5.29 -29.90 -3.30
C TYR A 236 -6.09 -29.86 -2.00
N PHE A 237 -7.40 -30.12 -2.09
CA PHE A 237 -8.30 -30.09 -0.96
C PHE A 237 -8.24 -31.40 -0.17
N SER A 238 -7.30 -31.48 0.76
CA SER A 238 -7.10 -32.63 1.64
C SER A 238 -8.19 -32.75 2.71
N GLU A 239 -8.27 -33.92 3.34
CA GLU A 239 -9.14 -34.13 4.50
C GLU A 239 -8.77 -33.20 5.67
N ALA A 240 -7.48 -32.89 5.87
CA ALA A 240 -7.03 -31.99 6.93
C ALA A 240 -7.43 -30.53 6.64
N THR A 241 -7.28 -30.06 5.39
CA THR A 241 -7.82 -28.74 4.98
C THR A 241 -9.34 -28.70 5.16
N ASN A 242 -10.06 -29.81 4.89
CA ASN A 242 -11.51 -29.88 5.11
C ASN A 242 -11.88 -29.85 6.60
N GLN A 243 -11.09 -30.46 7.48
CA GLN A 243 -11.29 -30.36 8.93
C GLN A 243 -11.15 -28.91 9.42
N ALA A 244 -10.12 -28.19 8.95
CA ALA A 244 -9.94 -26.77 9.23
C ALA A 244 -11.13 -25.94 8.72
N LEU A 245 -11.60 -26.20 7.49
CA LEU A 245 -12.77 -25.53 6.95
C LEU A 245 -14.04 -25.81 7.76
N ILE A 246 -14.30 -27.06 8.13
CA ILE A 246 -15.45 -27.44 8.95
C ILE A 246 -15.40 -26.74 10.30
N GLN A 247 -14.22 -26.59 10.90
CA GLN A 247 -14.04 -25.87 12.15
C GLN A 247 -14.37 -24.37 11.98
N TYR A 248 -13.82 -23.73 10.95
CA TYR A 248 -14.16 -22.34 10.59
C TYR A 248 -15.67 -22.14 10.39
N GLN A 249 -16.32 -23.04 9.63
CA GLN A 249 -17.77 -22.98 9.40
C GLN A 249 -18.56 -23.13 10.72
N LYS A 250 -18.12 -23.97 11.66
CA LYS A 250 -18.74 -24.11 12.99
C LYS A 250 -18.61 -22.84 13.81
N ASP A 251 -17.42 -22.25 13.84
CA ASP A 251 -17.12 -21.08 14.68
C ASP A 251 -17.92 -19.85 14.23
N LEU A 252 -18.21 -19.74 12.93
CA LEU A 252 -19.10 -18.71 12.38
C LEU A 252 -20.58 -19.11 12.28
N GLN A 253 -20.97 -20.28 12.82
CA GLN A 253 -22.34 -20.80 12.77
C GLN A 253 -22.91 -20.90 11.34
N MET A 254 -22.04 -21.14 10.37
CA MET A 254 -22.40 -21.39 8.98
C MET A 254 -22.91 -22.82 8.78
N ARG A 255 -23.41 -23.12 7.57
CA ARG A 255 -23.62 -24.50 7.17
C ARG A 255 -22.28 -25.24 7.17
N THR A 256 -22.22 -26.36 7.89
CA THR A 256 -21.01 -27.17 8.09
C THR A 256 -20.94 -28.31 7.08
N ASP A 257 -20.75 -27.94 5.81
CA ASP A 257 -20.77 -28.87 4.68
C ASP A 257 -19.39 -29.13 4.05
N GLY A 258 -18.35 -28.37 4.44
CA GLY A 258 -17.01 -28.53 3.88
C GLY A 258 -16.93 -28.16 2.40
N ILE A 259 -17.88 -27.36 1.92
CA ILE A 259 -17.95 -26.98 0.50
C ILE A 259 -17.32 -25.61 0.31
N VAL A 260 -16.33 -25.54 -0.59
CA VAL A 260 -15.77 -24.26 -1.06
C VAL A 260 -16.68 -23.73 -2.16
N ASN A 261 -17.26 -22.55 -1.97
CA ASN A 261 -18.13 -21.86 -2.93
C ASN A 261 -18.02 -20.33 -2.75
N ALA A 262 -18.70 -19.55 -3.60
CA ALA A 262 -18.68 -18.09 -3.53
C ALA A 262 -19.07 -17.52 -2.16
N GLY A 263 -20.03 -18.14 -1.46
CA GLY A 263 -20.44 -17.73 -0.12
C GLY A 263 -19.33 -17.94 0.93
N LEU A 264 -18.62 -19.06 0.86
CA LEU A 264 -17.45 -19.30 1.70
C LEU A 264 -16.33 -18.28 1.42
N ILE A 265 -16.00 -18.05 0.14
CA ILE A 265 -14.94 -17.10 -0.23
C ILE A 265 -15.25 -15.69 0.29
N SER A 266 -16.50 -15.23 0.15
CA SER A 266 -16.93 -13.95 0.72
C SER A 266 -16.80 -13.91 2.26
N SER A 267 -17.13 -15.01 2.94
CA SER A 267 -16.97 -15.13 4.39
C SER A 267 -15.50 -15.08 4.83
N LEU A 268 -14.62 -15.82 4.15
CA LEU A 268 -13.18 -15.84 4.42
C LEU A 268 -12.56 -14.47 4.20
N SER A 269 -12.84 -13.84 3.06
CA SER A 269 -12.39 -12.49 2.74
C SER A 269 -12.83 -11.48 3.82
N SER A 270 -14.10 -11.53 4.24
CA SER A 270 -14.61 -10.68 5.33
C SER A 270 -13.91 -10.96 6.67
N SER A 271 -13.60 -12.23 6.94
CA SER A 271 -12.93 -12.65 8.18
C SER A 271 -11.49 -12.18 8.20
N ILE A 272 -10.77 -12.27 7.07
CA ILE A 272 -9.39 -11.77 6.91
C ILE A 272 -9.36 -10.26 7.16
N VAL A 273 -10.25 -9.50 6.50
CA VAL A 273 -10.34 -8.05 6.70
C VAL A 273 -10.60 -7.73 8.16
N ARG A 274 -11.54 -8.44 8.80
CA ARG A 274 -11.85 -8.25 10.22
C ARG A 274 -10.64 -8.57 11.12
N GLU A 275 -9.95 -9.67 10.87
CA GLU A 275 -8.78 -10.11 11.63
C GLU A 275 -7.63 -9.11 11.51
N TRP A 276 -7.35 -8.64 10.30
CA TRP A 276 -6.37 -7.59 10.04
C TRP A 276 -6.65 -6.32 10.85
N HIS A 277 -7.90 -5.80 10.81
CA HIS A 277 -8.23 -4.55 11.50
C HIS A 277 -8.29 -4.67 13.02
N LEU A 278 -8.52 -5.86 13.55
CA LEU A 278 -8.63 -6.08 15.01
C LEU A 278 -7.29 -6.42 15.66
N ASN A 279 -6.34 -6.94 14.89
CA ASN A 279 -5.06 -7.43 15.39
C ASN A 279 -3.90 -7.00 14.47
N SER A 280 -3.96 -5.78 13.91
CA SER A 280 -2.93 -5.27 12.98
C SER A 280 -1.57 -5.15 13.66
N GLU A 281 -1.53 -4.93 14.97
CA GLU A 281 -0.31 -4.92 15.77
C GLU A 281 0.44 -6.26 15.78
N ILE A 282 -0.26 -7.36 15.46
CA ILE A 282 0.33 -8.70 15.32
C ILE A 282 0.63 -9.00 13.84
N HIS A 283 -0.29 -8.65 12.95
CA HIS A 283 -0.24 -9.10 11.55
C HIS A 283 0.53 -8.16 10.62
N ASP A 284 0.59 -6.87 10.93
CA ASP A 284 1.32 -5.89 10.14
C ASP A 284 2.82 -5.90 10.50
N VAL A 285 3.47 -7.00 10.15
CA VAL A 285 4.91 -7.19 10.37
C VAL A 285 5.74 -6.10 9.71
N GLN A 286 5.24 -5.50 8.62
CA GLN A 286 5.90 -4.40 7.93
C GLN A 286 5.97 -3.16 8.81
N TYR A 287 4.84 -2.76 9.37
CA TYR A 287 4.75 -1.66 10.32
C TYR A 287 5.56 -1.94 11.59
N GLN A 288 5.49 -3.16 12.15
CA GLN A 288 6.26 -3.50 13.36
C GLN A 288 7.78 -3.35 13.17
N MET A 289 8.30 -3.74 12.01
CA MET A 289 9.72 -3.58 11.73
C MET A 289 10.09 -2.12 11.36
N ALA A 290 9.17 -1.32 10.80
CA ALA A 290 9.40 0.13 10.72
C ALA A 290 9.52 0.76 12.11
N LEU A 291 8.66 0.35 13.06
CA LEU A 291 8.79 0.76 14.46
C LEU A 291 10.11 0.30 15.09
N GLU A 292 10.53 -0.94 14.84
CA GLU A 292 11.80 -1.46 15.34
C GLU A 292 12.99 -0.63 14.81
N LEU A 293 13.00 -0.33 13.51
CA LEU A 293 14.09 0.44 12.89
C LEU A 293 14.18 1.86 13.42
N ILE A 294 13.04 2.53 13.60
CA ILE A 294 13.00 3.94 14.00
C ILE A 294 13.17 4.12 15.52
N SER A 295 13.02 3.07 16.31
CA SER A 295 13.15 3.13 17.78
C SER A 295 14.60 3.04 18.28
N HIS A 296 15.58 2.87 17.38
CA HIS A 296 16.98 2.57 17.72
C HIS A 296 17.96 3.61 17.18
#